data_AF-A0A0M3JGT3-F1
#
_entry.id   AF-A0A0M3JGT3-F1
#
_cell.length_a   1.000
_cell.length_b   1.000
_cell.length_c   1.000
_cell.angle_alpha   90.00
_cell.angle_beta   90.00
_cell.angle_gamma   90.00
#
_symmetry.space_group_name_H-M   'P 1'
#
loop_
_entity.id
_entity.type
_entity.pdbx_description
1 polymer ?
#
loop_
_entity_poly.entity_id
_entity_poly.type
_entity_poly.pdbx_seq_one_letter_code
_entity_poly.pdbx_strand_id
1 'polypeptide(L)'
;MLDDIIRRHFGPLIGVLTSDNVEKIINKNGLNFCDMLIPFSTVQCTVKDPSGSSVTTRLVLDIRDIQRDGFLLSLTVLPSVLHESVSSSCENVQSAFIDSLLQWSEPSEHELLRTYLACVFVVSSDETDPLAELRRLVHMQHT
;
A
#
# COMPACT_ATOMS: atom_id res chain seq x y z
N MET A 1 -0.24 21.87 2.96
CA MET A 1 -1.57 21.27 2.69
C MET A 1 -1.55 20.48 1.38
N LEU A 2 -1.39 21.10 0.20
CA LEU A 2 -1.30 20.34 -1.07
C LEU A 2 -0.04 19.47 -1.13
N ASP A 3 1.12 20.00 -0.75
CA ASP A 3 2.38 19.24 -0.77
C ASP A 3 2.35 18.00 0.13
N ASP A 4 1.64 18.08 1.27
CA ASP A 4 1.51 16.97 2.20
C ASP A 4 0.59 15.87 1.63
N ILE A 5 -0.51 16.27 0.97
CA ILE A 5 -1.42 15.36 0.29
C ILE A 5 -0.69 14.65 -0.86
N ILE A 6 0.10 15.40 -1.64
CA ILE A 6 0.88 14.85 -2.75
C ILE A 6 1.91 13.84 -2.20
N ARG A 7 2.66 14.21 -1.16
CA ARG A 7 3.68 13.32 -0.57
C ARG A 7 3.08 12.05 0.04
N ARG A 8 1.85 12.08 0.53
CA ARG A 8 1.19 10.92 1.15
C ARG A 8 0.57 9.98 0.12
N HIS A 9 -0.10 10.52 -0.90
CA HIS A 9 -0.88 9.69 -1.83
C HIS A 9 -0.16 9.36 -3.14
N PHE A 10 0.89 10.11 -3.49
CA PHE A 10 1.70 9.87 -4.68
C PHE A 10 3.09 9.35 -4.32
N GLY A 11 3.19 8.67 -3.18
CA GLY A 11 4.37 7.92 -2.79
C GLY A 11 4.53 6.65 -3.64
N PRO A 12 5.76 6.11 -3.71
CA PRO A 12 5.98 4.79 -4.30
C PRO A 12 5.24 3.69 -3.55
N LEU A 13 4.69 2.76 -4.33
CA LEU A 13 3.91 1.65 -3.81
C LEU A 13 4.82 0.46 -3.49
N ILE A 14 4.54 -0.20 -2.37
CA ILE A 14 5.12 -1.48 -1.99
C ILE A 14 3.99 -2.48 -1.84
N GLY A 15 4.01 -3.50 -2.69
CA GLY A 15 3.08 -4.61 -2.57
C GLY A 15 3.51 -5.53 -1.45
N VAL A 16 2.55 -6.09 -0.73
CA VAL A 16 2.80 -7.07 0.31
C VAL A 16 1.93 -8.30 0.06
N LEU A 17 2.54 -9.46 0.22
CA LEU A 17 1.90 -10.77 0.17
C LEU A 17 2.28 -11.53 1.43
N THR A 18 1.27 -11.94 2.20
CA THR A 18 1.44 -12.64 3.48
C THR A 18 0.92 -14.08 3.38
N SER A 19 1.52 -14.98 4.16
CA SER A 19 0.96 -16.32 4.37
C SER A 19 -0.19 -16.28 5.38
N ASP A 20 -1.10 -17.25 5.32
CA ASP A 20 -2.30 -17.27 6.17
C ASP A 20 -1.96 -17.26 7.67
N ASN A 21 -0.86 -17.91 8.09
CA ASN A 21 -0.50 -17.90 9.51
C ASN A 21 0.05 -16.56 9.97
N VAL A 22 0.69 -15.77 9.10
CA VAL A 22 1.10 -14.39 9.43
C VAL A 22 -0.14 -13.56 9.78
N GLU A 23 -1.16 -13.64 8.95
CA GLU A 23 -2.43 -12.94 9.18
C GLU A 23 -3.12 -13.40 10.46
N LYS A 24 -3.17 -14.71 10.71
CA LYS A 24 -3.74 -15.25 11.98
C LYS A 24 -3.01 -14.75 13.21
N ILE A 25 -1.69 -14.57 13.14
CA ILE A 25 -0.89 -14.08 14.27
C ILE A 25 -1.16 -12.59 14.52
N ILE A 26 -1.23 -11.78 13.47
CA ILE A 26 -1.34 -10.32 13.58
C ILE A 26 -2.76 -9.88 13.87
N ASN A 27 -3.75 -10.58 13.31
CA ASN A 27 -5.15 -10.30 13.53
C ASN A 27 -5.58 -10.48 15.00
N LYS A 28 -4.76 -11.12 15.85
CA LYS A 28 -4.96 -11.11 17.32
C LYS A 28 -5.01 -9.71 17.91
N ASN A 29 -4.38 -8.74 17.25
CA ASN A 29 -4.37 -7.33 17.64
C ASN A 29 -5.39 -6.48 16.87
N GLY A 30 -6.22 -7.09 16.00
CA GLY A 30 -7.18 -6.38 15.14
C GLY A 30 -6.53 -5.53 14.05
N LEU A 31 -5.26 -5.81 13.71
CA LEU A 31 -4.50 -5.12 12.67
C LEU A 31 -4.20 -6.10 11.53
N ASN A 32 -3.97 -5.57 10.33
CA ASN A 32 -3.35 -6.31 9.23
C ASN A 32 -1.82 -6.12 9.25
N PHE A 33 -1.09 -6.89 8.42
CA PHE A 33 0.37 -6.74 8.37
C PHE A 33 0.82 -5.37 7.85
N CYS A 34 0.11 -4.78 6.87
CA CYS A 34 0.42 -3.44 6.35
C CYS A 34 0.31 -2.35 7.44
N ASP A 35 -0.68 -2.45 8.33
CA ASP A 35 -0.88 -1.53 9.46
C ASP A 35 0.32 -1.55 10.40
N MET A 36 0.89 -2.73 10.62
CA MET A 36 2.10 -2.90 11.42
C MET A 36 3.33 -2.25 10.76
N LEU A 37 3.32 -2.08 9.44
CA LEU A 37 4.40 -1.44 8.69
C LEU A 37 4.27 0.09 8.58
N ILE A 38 3.11 0.67 8.90
CA ILE A 38 2.87 2.13 8.84
C ILE A 38 3.98 2.94 9.55
N PRO A 39 4.48 2.58 10.75
CA PRO A 39 5.55 3.32 11.41
C PRO A 39 6.86 3.38 10.60
N PHE A 40 7.07 2.44 9.70
CA PHE A 40 8.26 2.30 8.86
C PHE A 40 8.04 2.78 7.41
N SER A 41 6.82 3.23 7.08
CA SER A 41 6.46 3.75 5.75
C SER A 41 7.31 4.95 5.34
N THR A 42 7.84 5.71 6.29
CA THR A 42 8.58 6.93 5.97
C THR A 42 10.08 6.73 6.03
N VAL A 43 10.76 6.93 4.90
CA VAL A 43 12.19 6.68 4.75
C VAL A 43 12.91 7.96 4.31
N GLN A 44 14.03 8.28 4.97
CA GLN A 44 14.94 9.32 4.53
C GLN A 44 16.00 8.70 3.60
N CYS A 45 16.05 9.16 2.36
CA CYS A 45 16.95 8.61 1.35
C CYS A 45 17.55 9.69 0.46
N THR A 46 18.63 9.35 -0.22
CA THR A 46 19.25 10.21 -1.25
C THR A 46 18.98 9.60 -2.60
N VAL A 47 18.22 10.32 -3.43
CA VAL A 47 17.85 9.92 -4.78
C VAL A 47 18.74 10.67 -5.76
N LYS A 48 19.22 9.97 -6.80
CA LYS A 48 19.95 10.61 -7.90
C LYS A 48 19.02 10.85 -9.08
N ASP A 49 19.09 12.04 -9.65
CA ASP A 49 18.42 12.33 -10.91
C ASP A 49 19.21 11.76 -12.11
N PRO A 50 18.63 11.72 -13.32
CA PRO A 50 19.32 11.25 -14.52
C PRO A 50 20.56 12.06 -14.91
N SER A 51 20.70 13.29 -14.40
CA SER A 51 21.90 14.12 -14.60
C SER A 51 23.04 13.78 -13.63
N GLY A 52 22.77 12.90 -12.66
CA GLY A 52 23.70 12.47 -11.61
C GLY A 52 23.67 13.34 -10.35
N SER A 53 22.81 14.36 -10.29
CA SER A 53 22.64 15.19 -9.11
C SER A 53 21.94 14.41 -8.01
N SER A 54 22.42 14.54 -6.77
CA SER A 54 21.88 13.82 -5.62
C SER A 54 21.00 14.75 -4.79
N VAL A 55 19.77 14.34 -4.53
CA VAL A 55 18.81 15.05 -3.68
C VAL A 55 18.44 14.17 -2.50
N THR A 56 18.72 14.63 -1.28
CA THR A 56 18.23 13.99 -0.06
C THR A 56 16.80 14.41 0.20
N THR A 57 15.90 13.43 0.29
CA THR A 57 14.47 13.66 0.50
C THR A 57 13.90 12.64 1.49
N ARG A 58 12.70 12.95 1.97
CA ARG A 58 11.90 12.06 2.81
C ARG A 58 10.78 11.50 1.95
N LEU A 59 10.83 10.22 1.65
CA LEU A 59 9.80 9.50 0.91
C LEU A 59 8.83 8.86 1.89
N VAL A 60 7.54 8.92 1.55
CA VAL A 60 6.49 8.15 2.23
C VAL A 60 6.12 7.03 1.28
N LEU A 61 6.34 5.79 1.71
CA LEU A 61 6.03 4.57 0.97
C LEU A 61 4.58 4.22 1.27
N ASP A 62 3.81 3.89 0.23
CA ASP A 62 2.45 3.40 0.37
C ASP A 62 2.46 1.87 0.29
N ILE A 63 2.15 1.22 1.40
CA ILE A 63 2.32 -0.22 1.60
C ILE A 63 0.94 -0.86 1.52
N ARG A 64 0.76 -1.75 0.55
CA ARG A 64 -0.55 -2.33 0.23
C ARG A 64 -0.52 -3.84 0.20
N ASP A 65 -1.52 -4.45 0.81
CA ASP A 65 -1.78 -5.88 0.73
C ASP A 65 -2.37 -6.17 -0.65
N ILE A 66 -1.61 -6.86 -1.51
CA ILE A 66 -2.03 -7.12 -2.89
C ILE A 66 -3.29 -8.00 -2.94
N GLN A 67 -3.49 -8.88 -1.95
CA GLN A 67 -4.65 -9.78 -1.92
C GLN A 67 -5.93 -9.08 -1.46
N ARG A 68 -5.80 -8.13 -0.53
CA ARG A 68 -6.95 -7.49 0.13
C ARG A 68 -7.25 -6.08 -0.34
N ASP A 69 -6.22 -5.30 -0.63
CA ASP A 69 -6.36 -3.93 -1.12
C ASP A 69 -6.70 -3.88 -2.61
N GLY A 70 -7.00 -5.04 -3.21
CA GLY A 70 -7.83 -5.15 -4.40
C GLY A 70 -7.44 -4.16 -5.48
N PHE A 71 -6.24 -4.33 -6.05
CA PHE A 71 -5.85 -3.60 -7.27
C PHE A 71 -6.82 -3.88 -8.45
N LEU A 72 -7.76 -4.82 -8.27
CA LEU A 72 -8.83 -5.19 -9.18
C LEU A 72 -10.23 -4.83 -8.68
N LEU A 73 -10.40 -3.85 -7.80
CA LEU A 73 -11.68 -3.14 -7.80
C LEU A 73 -11.73 -2.40 -9.13
N SER A 74 -12.23 -3.08 -10.17
CA SER A 74 -12.73 -2.39 -11.35
C SER A 74 -13.53 -1.18 -10.85
N LEU A 75 -13.48 -0.06 -11.57
CA LEU A 75 -14.12 1.21 -11.22
C LEU A 75 -15.59 1.11 -10.73
N THR A 76 -16.22 -0.07 -10.85
CA THR A 76 -17.53 -0.43 -10.29
C THR A 76 -17.63 -0.38 -8.76
N VAL A 77 -16.57 -0.64 -7.97
CA VAL A 77 -16.68 -0.69 -6.49
C VAL A 77 -16.22 0.60 -5.82
N LEU A 78 -15.40 1.40 -6.50
CA LEU A 78 -14.94 2.71 -6.02
C LEU A 78 -16.09 3.63 -5.56
N PRO A 79 -17.23 3.77 -6.27
CA PRO A 79 -18.35 4.58 -5.81
C PRO A 79 -18.90 4.15 -4.45
N SER A 80 -18.97 2.84 -4.20
CA SER A 80 -19.46 2.30 -2.93
C SER A 80 -18.51 2.60 -1.78
N VAL A 81 -17.21 2.44 -2.00
CA VAL A 81 -16.17 2.75 -1.00
C VAL A 81 -16.16 4.25 -0.67
N LEU A 82 -16.27 5.11 -1.68
CA LEU A 82 -16.37 6.56 -1.49
C LEU A 82 -17.63 6.95 -0.71
N HIS A 83 -18.76 6.34 -1.04
CA HIS A 83 -20.02 6.56 -0.31
C HIS A 83 -19.88 6.13 1.16
N GLU A 84 -19.30 4.97 1.42
CA GLU A 84 -19.08 4.46 2.78
C GLU A 84 -18.18 5.40 3.59
N SER A 85 -17.06 5.84 3.02
CA SER A 85 -16.13 6.78 3.66
C SER A 85 -16.79 8.13 4.01
N VAL A 86 -17.60 8.66 3.09
CA VAL A 86 -18.37 9.89 3.33
C VAL A 86 -19.45 9.66 4.40
N SER A 87 -20.12 8.52 4.38
CA SER A 87 -21.21 8.21 5.32
C SER A 87 -20.73 7.91 6.74
N SER A 88 -19.51 7.39 6.89
CA SER A 88 -18.90 7.10 8.19
C SER A 88 -18.23 8.31 8.84
N SER A 89 -17.93 9.36 8.06
CA SER A 89 -17.26 10.56 8.53
C SER A 89 -18.25 11.65 8.95
N CYS A 90 -18.34 11.94 10.26
CA CYS A 90 -19.21 13.00 10.79
C CYS A 90 -18.62 14.42 10.67
N GLU A 91 -17.31 14.55 10.48
CA GLU A 91 -16.59 15.82 10.34
C GLU A 91 -15.66 15.76 9.12
N ASN A 92 -15.50 16.87 8.39
CA ASN A 92 -14.59 17.01 7.24
C ASN A 92 -14.83 16.00 6.09
N VAL A 93 -16.10 15.83 5.69
CA VAL A 93 -16.53 14.96 4.58
C VAL A 93 -15.70 15.14 3.31
N GLN A 94 -15.31 16.38 2.99
CA GLN A 94 -14.48 16.66 1.80
C GLN A 94 -13.10 16.02 1.88
N SER A 95 -12.42 16.07 3.02
CA SER A 95 -11.11 15.44 3.16
C SER A 95 -11.22 13.92 3.14
N ALA A 96 -12.22 13.35 3.83
CA ALA A 96 -12.46 11.90 3.81
C ALA A 96 -12.71 11.38 2.39
N PHE A 97 -13.50 12.10 1.60
CA PHE A 97 -13.74 11.79 0.19
C PHE A 97 -12.45 11.87 -0.65
N ILE A 98 -11.69 12.97 -0.53
CA ILE A 98 -10.46 13.16 -1.30
C ILE A 98 -9.42 12.10 -0.92
N ASP A 99 -9.21 11.86 0.37
CA ASP A 99 -8.26 10.86 0.86
C ASP A 99 -8.64 9.46 0.35
N SER A 100 -9.94 9.11 0.40
CA SER A 100 -10.40 7.81 -0.12
C SER A 100 -10.28 7.70 -1.63
N LEU A 101 -10.58 8.78 -2.38
CA LEU A 101 -10.43 8.82 -3.83
C LEU A 101 -8.97 8.65 -4.24
N LEU A 102 -8.06 9.36 -3.58
CA LEU A 102 -6.63 9.26 -3.85
C LEU A 102 -6.06 7.91 -3.41
N GLN A 103 -6.57 7.33 -2.31
CA GLN A 103 -6.17 6.01 -1.86
C GLN A 103 -6.60 4.91 -2.83
N TRP A 104 -7.83 4.94 -3.34
CA TRP A 104 -8.40 3.81 -4.11
C TRP A 104 -8.41 4.02 -5.63
N SER A 105 -8.08 5.21 -6.13
CA SER A 105 -7.91 5.43 -7.57
C SER A 105 -6.81 4.53 -8.12
N GLU A 106 -7.00 3.97 -9.31
CA GLU A 106 -5.93 3.25 -9.99
C GLU A 106 -4.82 4.24 -10.37
N PRO A 107 -3.53 3.88 -10.19
CA PRO A 107 -2.44 4.72 -10.65
C PRO A 107 -2.55 4.91 -12.17
N SER A 108 -2.67 6.15 -12.63
CA SER A 108 -2.63 6.44 -14.06
C SER A 108 -1.20 6.25 -14.60
N GLU A 109 -1.04 5.90 -15.89
CA GLU A 109 0.29 5.62 -16.51
C GLU A 109 1.31 6.78 -16.40
N HIS A 110 0.88 7.98 -15.99
CA HIS A 110 1.70 9.19 -15.91
C HIS A 110 1.88 9.76 -14.51
N GLU A 111 1.50 9.04 -13.44
CA GLU A 111 1.83 9.44 -12.07
C GLU A 111 3.27 9.03 -11.73
N LEU A 112 4.20 9.98 -11.90
CA LEU A 112 5.67 9.86 -11.80
C LEU A 112 6.24 8.99 -10.65
N LEU A 113 5.50 8.78 -9.55
CA LEU A 113 5.96 7.98 -8.40
C LEU A 113 4.94 6.96 -7.89
N ARG A 114 3.70 6.92 -8.39
CA ARG A 114 2.68 5.99 -7.88
C ARG A 114 2.78 4.64 -8.60
N THR A 115 3.96 4.03 -8.53
CA THR A 115 4.28 2.76 -9.16
C THR A 115 4.77 1.77 -8.11
N TYR A 116 4.51 0.49 -8.34
CA TYR A 116 5.08 -0.56 -7.49
C TYR A 116 6.58 -0.65 -7.69
N LEU A 117 7.35 -0.29 -6.67
CA LEU A 117 8.80 -0.40 -6.67
C LEU A 117 9.28 -1.79 -6.23
N ALA A 118 8.52 -2.44 -5.37
CA ALA A 118 8.88 -3.73 -4.77
C ALA A 118 7.65 -4.50 -4.32
N CYS A 119 7.84 -5.81 -4.11
CA CYS A 119 6.90 -6.69 -3.45
C CYS A 119 7.59 -7.38 -2.26
N VAL A 120 6.98 -7.33 -1.08
CA VAL A 120 7.46 -7.96 0.15
C VAL A 120 6.67 -9.25 0.37
N PHE A 121 7.41 -10.36 0.52
CA PHE A 121 6.84 -11.65 0.85
C PHE A 121 7.06 -11.96 2.33
N VAL A 122 5.98 -12.26 3.03
CA VAL A 122 6.01 -12.51 4.47
C VAL A 122 5.45 -13.89 4.73
N VAL A 123 6.30 -14.76 5.28
CA VAL A 123 5.93 -16.13 5.60
C VAL A 123 6.23 -16.37 7.08
N SER A 124 5.28 -16.98 7.77
CA SER A 124 5.47 -17.34 9.18
C SER A 124 6.44 -18.50 9.30
N SER A 125 7.29 -18.46 10.33
CA SER A 125 8.11 -19.63 10.70
C SER A 125 7.28 -20.79 11.28
N ASP A 126 6.02 -20.54 11.60
CA ASP A 126 5.05 -21.53 12.10
C ASP A 126 4.35 -22.29 10.96
N GLU A 127 4.67 -21.98 9.69
CA GLU A 127 4.18 -22.78 8.56
C GLU A 127 4.79 -24.19 8.55
N THR A 128 4.03 -25.17 8.09
CA THR A 128 4.49 -26.56 7.96
C THR A 128 5.64 -26.69 6.96
N ASP A 129 5.59 -25.92 5.87
CA ASP A 129 6.68 -25.75 4.90
C ASP A 129 6.76 -24.27 4.46
N PRO A 130 7.56 -23.43 5.16
CA PRO A 130 7.69 -22.01 4.84
C PRO A 130 8.23 -21.75 3.43
N LEU A 131 9.02 -22.68 2.87
CA LEU A 131 9.61 -22.50 1.55
C LEU A 131 8.58 -22.79 0.45
N ALA A 132 7.71 -23.78 0.65
CA ALA A 132 6.56 -24.00 -0.24
C ALA A 132 5.63 -22.78 -0.25
N GLU A 133 5.33 -22.21 0.92
CA GLU A 133 4.50 -21.00 1.00
C GLU A 133 5.16 -19.79 0.34
N LEU A 134 6.46 -19.58 0.54
CA LEU A 134 7.19 -18.51 -0.16
C LEU A 134 7.09 -18.69 -1.68
N ARG A 135 7.29 -19.91 -2.20
CA ARG A 135 7.15 -20.19 -3.64
C ARG A 135 5.73 -19.92 -4.14
N ARG A 136 4.70 -20.25 -3.35
CA ARG A 136 3.31 -19.94 -3.67
C ARG A 136 3.08 -18.44 -3.78
N LEU A 137 3.54 -17.66 -2.80
CA LEU A 137 3.40 -16.20 -2.83
C LEU A 137 4.15 -15.58 -4.03
N VAL A 138 5.36 -16.04 -4.34
CA VAL A 138 6.10 -15.59 -5.52
C VAL A 138 5.33 -15.89 -6.81
N HIS A 139 4.73 -17.07 -6.92
CA HIS A 139 3.90 -17.41 -8.07
C HIS A 139 2.68 -16.49 -8.22
N MET A 140 2.06 -16.09 -7.10
CA MET A 140 0.95 -15.14 -7.11
C MET A 140 1.34 -13.76 -7.64
N GLN A 141 2.58 -13.29 -7.44
CA GLN A 141 3.01 -12.00 -8.00
C GLN A 141 2.96 -11.98 -9.54
N HIS A 142 3.17 -13.13 -10.17
CA HIS A 142 3.25 -13.26 -11.63
C HIS A 142 1.90 -13.59 -12.30
N THR A 143 0.83 -13.77 -11.51
CA THR A 143 -0.50 -14.19 -11.99
C THR A 143 -1.49 -13.04 -11.83
#